data_AF-A0A1Y0EIL2-F1
#
_entry.id   AF-A0A1Y0EIL2-F1
#
_cell.length_a   1.000
_cell.length_b   1.000
_cell.length_c   1.000
_cell.angle_alpha   90.00
_cell.angle_beta   90.00
_cell.angle_gamma   90.00
#
_symmetry.space_group_name_H-M   'P 1'
#
loop_
_entity.id
_entity.type
_entity.pdbx_description
1 polymer ?
#
loop_
_entity_poly.entity_id
_entity_poly.type
_entity_poly.pdbx_seq_one_letter_code
_entity_poly.pdbx_strand_id
1 'polypeptide(L)'
;MATVRALFLLQHKFLYLWLEGNYERIRYESEGAGSTKGAITCSEISAFPVILPPLEEQAQIVNYVAERKCKFDGLIGKAVSAIELMQERRTALISAAVTGKIDVRDWQAAA
;
A
#
# COMPACT_ATOMS: atom_id res chain seq x y z
N MET A 1 -33.50 -11.53 -9.81
CA MET A 1 -32.85 -11.75 -11.12
C MET A 1 -31.90 -10.63 -11.57
N ALA A 2 -31.62 -9.58 -10.77
CA ALA A 2 -30.68 -8.51 -11.15
C ALA A 2 -29.22 -8.78 -10.71
N THR A 3 -29.03 -9.56 -9.64
CA THR A 3 -27.71 -9.84 -9.05
C THR A 3 -26.79 -10.68 -9.94
N VAL A 4 -27.33 -11.63 -10.71
CA VAL A 4 -26.54 -12.50 -11.59
C VAL A 4 -26.02 -11.75 -12.83
N ARG A 5 -26.72 -10.71 -13.29
CA ARG A 5 -26.32 -9.91 -14.47
C ARG A 5 -25.18 -8.94 -14.15
N ALA A 6 -25.08 -8.47 -12.91
CA ALA A 6 -23.96 -7.65 -12.44
C ALA A 6 -22.63 -8.41 -12.43
N LEU A 7 -22.65 -9.72 -12.19
CA LEU A 7 -21.45 -10.56 -12.13
C LEU A 7 -20.70 -10.63 -13.48
N PHE A 8 -21.42 -10.51 -14.60
CA PHE A 8 -20.82 -10.49 -15.95
C PHE A 8 -20.29 -9.11 -16.36
N LEU A 9 -20.66 -8.06 -15.63
CA LEU A 9 -20.31 -6.66 -15.93
C LEU A 9 -19.28 -6.08 -14.97
N LEU A 10 -18.82 -6.86 -13.98
CA LEU A 10 -17.93 -6.40 -12.92
C LEU A 10 -16.64 -7.23 -12.88
N GLN A 11 -15.51 -6.56 -13.08
CA GLN A 11 -14.20 -7.16 -12.88
C GLN A 11 -13.91 -7.25 -11.37
N HIS A 12 -13.58 -8.46 -10.87
CA HIS A 12 -13.28 -8.67 -9.45
C HIS A 12 -12.15 -7.78 -8.91
N LYS A 13 -11.11 -7.52 -9.72
CA LYS A 13 -10.00 -6.63 -9.35
C LYS A 13 -10.45 -5.18 -9.18
N PHE A 14 -11.37 -4.72 -10.02
CA PHE A 14 -11.94 -3.38 -9.90
C PHE A 14 -12.76 -3.26 -8.63
N LEU A 15 -13.63 -4.25 -8.34
CA LEU A 15 -14.41 -4.26 -7.10
C LEU A 15 -13.50 -4.21 -5.86
N TYR A 16 -12.43 -5.01 -5.87
CA TYR A 16 -11.45 -5.00 -4.78
C TYR A 16 -10.83 -3.62 -4.59
N LEU A 17 -10.34 -2.98 -5.67
CA LEU A 17 -9.75 -1.64 -5.60
C LEU A 17 -10.77 -0.58 -5.16
N TRP A 18 -12.02 -0.70 -5.60
CA TRP A 18 -13.10 0.20 -5.20
C TRP A 18 -13.41 0.11 -3.71
N LEU A 19 -13.53 -1.11 -3.18
CA LEU A 19 -13.77 -1.33 -1.76
C LEU A 19 -12.55 -0.93 -0.91
N GLU A 20 -11.34 -1.25 -1.36
CA GLU A 20 -10.08 -0.83 -0.72
C GLU A 20 -10.01 0.70 -0.64
N GLY A 21 -10.26 1.40 -1.76
CA GLY A 21 -10.22 2.86 -1.81
C GLY A 21 -11.34 3.55 -1.02
N ASN A 22 -12.47 2.89 -0.80
CA ASN A 22 -13.60 3.42 -0.03
C ASN A 22 -13.67 2.87 1.41
N TYR A 23 -12.66 2.11 1.87
CA TYR A 23 -12.71 1.45 3.18
C TYR A 23 -13.03 2.42 4.33
N GLU A 24 -12.35 3.56 4.40
CA GLU A 24 -12.58 4.58 5.43
C GLU A 24 -13.99 5.15 5.38
N ARG A 25 -14.53 5.33 4.17
CA ARG A 25 -15.91 5.81 3.99
C ARG A 25 -16.92 4.76 4.45
N ILE A 26 -16.74 3.51 4.05
CA ILE A 26 -17.62 2.39 4.48
C ILE A 26 -17.58 2.27 6.00
N ARG A 27 -16.39 2.42 6.59
CA ARG A 27 -16.21 2.39 8.04
C ARG A 27 -16.92 3.55 8.74
N TYR A 28 -16.76 4.77 8.23
CA TYR A 28 -17.43 5.95 8.77
C TYR A 28 -18.96 5.82 8.71
N GLU A 29 -19.51 5.36 7.57
CA GLU A 29 -20.94 5.14 7.40
C GLU A 29 -21.47 4.05 8.35
N SER A 30 -20.67 3.01 8.63
CA SER A 30 -21.00 1.94 9.60
C SER A 30 -20.98 2.43 11.06
N GLU A 31 -19.98 3.25 11.43
CA GLU A 31 -19.88 3.83 12.79
C GLU A 31 -21.00 4.85 13.06
N GLY A 32 -21.39 5.64 12.05
CA GLY A 32 -22.49 6.61 12.13
C GLY A 32 -23.88 5.99 12.30
N ALA A 33 -24.05 4.70 11.98
CA ALA A 33 -25.30 3.96 12.13
C ALA A 33 -25.55 3.47 13.57
N GLY A 34 -24.72 3.86 14.54
CA GLY A 34 -24.92 3.52 15.96
C GLY A 34 -24.46 2.11 16.34
N SER A 35 -23.56 1.51 15.56
CA SER A 35 -23.02 0.20 15.90
C SER A 35 -22.05 0.28 17.08
N THR A 36 -22.42 -0.31 18.22
CA THR A 36 -21.51 -0.57 19.35
C THR A 36 -20.36 -1.53 18.98
N LYS A 37 -20.49 -2.22 17.84
CA LYS A 37 -19.46 -3.10 17.29
C LYS A 37 -18.67 -2.31 16.25
N GLY A 38 -17.38 -2.05 16.50
CA GLY A 38 -16.47 -1.44 15.51
C GLY A 38 -16.14 -2.35 14.31
N ALA A 39 -17.09 -3.17 13.86
CA ALA A 39 -16.97 -4.14 12.80
C ALA A 39 -18.02 -3.85 11.72
N ILE A 40 -17.58 -3.88 10.46
CA ILE A 40 -18.44 -3.69 9.28
C ILE A 40 -19.18 -5.01 9.02
N THR A 41 -20.50 -4.97 8.96
CA THR A 41 -21.37 -6.11 8.67
C THR A 41 -21.48 -6.37 7.16
N CYS A 42 -21.76 -7.63 6.79
CA CYS A 42 -21.97 -7.99 5.38
C CYS A 42 -23.15 -7.25 4.74
N SER A 43 -24.17 -6.90 5.53
CA SER A 43 -25.31 -6.10 5.06
C SER A 43 -24.89 -4.69 4.67
N GLU A 44 -24.00 -4.05 5.43
CA GLU A 44 -23.49 -2.70 5.11
C GLU A 44 -22.65 -2.73 3.84
N ILE A 45 -21.77 -3.72 3.70
CA ILE A 45 -20.96 -3.90 2.48
C ILE A 45 -21.86 -4.15 1.26
N SER A 46 -22.89 -4.99 1.41
CA SER A 46 -23.84 -5.29 0.33
C SER A 46 -24.72 -4.10 -0.05
N ALA A 47 -24.95 -3.16 0.87
CA ALA A 47 -25.76 -1.96 0.63
C ALA A 47 -24.91 -0.78 0.11
N PHE A 48 -23.58 -0.88 0.20
CA PHE A 48 -22.69 0.21 -0.21
C PHE A 48 -22.75 0.43 -1.73
N PRO A 49 -22.95 1.68 -2.20
CA PRO A 49 -23.06 1.97 -3.61
C PRO A 49 -21.72 1.77 -4.34
N VAL A 50 -21.75 0.96 -5.39
CA VAL A 50 -20.60 0.73 -6.27
C VAL A 50 -20.87 1.40 -7.62
N ILE A 51 -19.96 2.25 -8.05
CA ILE A 51 -19.98 2.80 -9.41
C ILE A 51 -19.50 1.70 -10.36
N LEU A 52 -20.31 1.39 -11.38
CA LEU A 52 -20.02 0.33 -12.34
C LEU A 52 -19.79 0.94 -13.74
N PRO A 53 -18.56 1.40 -14.06
CA PRO A 53 -18.24 1.86 -15.41
C PRO A 53 -18.21 0.68 -16.40
N PRO A 54 -18.12 0.92 -17.71
CA PRO A 54 -17.96 -0.16 -18.71
C PRO A 54 -16.73 -1.03 -18.41
N LEU A 55 -16.78 -2.32 -18.80
CA LEU A 55 -15.70 -3.29 -18.53
C LEU A 55 -14.32 -2.82 -19.01
N GLU A 56 -14.28 -2.12 -20.14
CA GLU A 56 -13.04 -1.55 -20.70
C GLU A 56 -12.42 -0.53 -19.75
N GLU A 57 -13.23 0.39 -19.22
CA GLU A 57 -12.77 1.42 -18.27
C GLU A 57 -12.36 0.78 -16.94
N GLN A 58 -13.09 -0.25 -16.47
CA GLN A 58 -12.67 -1.02 -15.28
C GLN A 58 -11.28 -1.62 -15.46
N ALA A 59 -11.00 -2.22 -16.62
CA ALA A 59 -9.70 -2.81 -16.92
C ALA A 59 -8.59 -1.75 -16.99
N GLN A 60 -8.87 -0.59 -17.60
CA GLN A 60 -7.93 0.53 -17.66
C GLN A 60 -7.58 1.06 -16.27
N ILE A 61 -8.57 1.24 -15.39
CA ILE A 61 -8.36 1.67 -14.00
C ILE A 61 -7.51 0.64 -13.24
N VAL A 62 -7.84 -0.64 -13.36
CA VAL A 62 -7.09 -1.71 -12.68
C VAL A 62 -5.63 -1.74 -13.15
N ASN A 63 -5.39 -1.65 -14.46
CA ASN A 63 -4.03 -1.65 -15.01
C ASN A 63 -3.25 -0.42 -14.56
N TYR A 64 -3.87 0.76 -14.60
CA TYR A 64 -3.25 2.00 -14.13
C TYR A 64 -2.82 1.89 -12.67
N VAL A 65 -3.70 1.41 -11.78
CA VAL A 65 -3.37 1.25 -10.36
C VAL A 65 -2.29 0.19 -10.17
N ALA A 66 -2.34 -0.93 -10.88
CA ALA A 66 -1.34 -1.98 -10.80
C ALA A 66 0.05 -1.49 -11.21
N GLU A 67 0.16 -0.74 -12.31
CA GLU A 67 1.42 -0.14 -12.75
C GLU A 67 1.99 0.84 -11.74
N ARG A 68 1.13 1.67 -11.12
CA ARG A 68 1.56 2.61 -10.08
C ARG A 68 2.03 1.89 -8.83
N LYS A 69 1.29 0.87 -8.35
CA LYS A 69 1.70 0.04 -7.20
C LYS A 69 3.06 -0.61 -7.47
N CYS A 70 3.26 -1.23 -8.64
CA CYS A 70 4.55 -1.83 -9.03
C CYS A 70 5.72 -0.84 -9.02
N LYS A 71 5.52 0.40 -9.49
CA LYS A 71 6.55 1.46 -9.42
C LYS A 71 6.89 1.79 -7.96
N PHE A 72 5.90 1.91 -7.09
CA PHE A 72 6.14 2.17 -5.67
C PHE A 72 6.86 1.02 -4.98
N ASP A 73 6.47 -0.22 -5.24
CA ASP A 73 7.13 -1.41 -4.68
C ASP A 73 8.61 -1.44 -5.07
N GLY A 74 8.93 -1.11 -6.33
CA GLY A 74 10.31 -1.00 -6.80
C GLY A 74 11.11 0.10 -6.10
N LEU A 75 10.49 1.25 -5.78
CA LEU A 75 11.12 2.32 -5.03
C LEU A 75 11.35 1.93 -3.56
N ILE A 76 10.37 1.28 -2.94
CA ILE A 76 10.48 0.76 -1.57
C ILE A 76 11.63 -0.25 -1.49
N GLY A 77 11.71 -1.20 -2.43
CA GLY A 77 12.80 -2.16 -2.48
C GLY A 77 14.18 -1.50 -2.55
N LYS A 78 14.34 -0.49 -3.42
CA LYS A 78 15.60 0.29 -3.51
C LYS A 78 15.93 1.02 -2.20
N ALA A 79 14.94 1.60 -1.55
CA ALA A 79 15.14 2.30 -0.28
C ALA A 79 15.57 1.32 0.83
N VAL A 80 14.96 0.14 0.90
CA VAL A 80 15.34 -0.91 1.86
C VAL A 80 16.78 -1.38 1.61
N SER A 81 17.16 -1.68 0.37
CA SER A 81 18.54 -2.08 0.05
C SER A 81 19.56 -0.98 0.35
N ALA A 82 19.20 0.29 0.14
CA ALA A 82 20.06 1.41 0.50
C ALA A 82 20.28 1.50 2.02
N ILE A 83 19.23 1.30 2.82
CA ILE A 83 19.32 1.25 4.28
C ILE A 83 20.24 0.12 4.73
N GLU A 84 20.09 -1.08 4.17
CA GLU A 84 20.93 -2.24 4.48
C GLU A 84 22.41 -1.96 4.17
N LEU A 85 22.70 -1.42 2.99
CA LEU A 85 24.06 -1.08 2.59
C LEU A 85 24.68 0.01 3.49
N MET A 86 23.89 1.00 3.91
CA MET A 86 24.36 2.02 4.85
C MET A 86 24.68 1.44 6.23
N GLN A 87 23.89 0.46 6.70
CA GLN A 87 24.14 -0.24 7.97
C GLN A 87 25.39 -1.14 7.89
N GLU A 88 25.57 -1.87 6.79
CA GLU A 88 26.77 -2.67 6.54
C GLU A 88 28.01 -1.78 6.51
N ARG A 89 27.97 -0.69 5.73
CA ARG A 89 29.06 0.28 5.64
C ARG A 89 29.40 0.88 7.00
N ARG A 90 28.40 1.25 7.80
CA ARG A 90 28.60 1.76 9.16
C ARG A 90 29.32 0.73 10.02
N THR A 91 28.90 -0.53 9.97
CA THR A 91 29.51 -1.62 10.74
C THR A 91 30.96 -1.88 10.32
N ALA A 92 31.21 -1.91 9.01
CA ALA A 92 32.56 -2.07 8.46
C ALA A 92 33.48 -0.91 8.84
N LEU A 93 32.99 0.33 8.80
CA LEU A 93 33.76 1.52 9.22
C LEU A 93 34.11 1.48 10.71
N ILE A 94 33.15 1.11 11.58
CA ILE A 94 33.41 0.95 13.02
C ILE A 94 34.45 -0.15 13.24
N SER A 95 34.31 -1.30 12.58
CA SER A 95 35.27 -2.40 12.69
C SER A 95 36.67 -1.98 12.23
N ALA A 96 36.77 -1.27 11.11
CA ALA A 96 38.04 -0.77 10.59
C ALA A 96 38.71 0.25 11.51
N ALA A 97 37.92 1.14 12.14
CA ALA A 97 38.42 2.08 13.13
C ALA A 97 38.92 1.37 14.40
N VAL A 98 38.14 0.43 14.95
CA VAL A 98 38.49 -0.31 16.18
C VAL A 98 39.68 -1.24 15.96
N THR A 99 39.83 -1.82 14.77
CA THR A 99 40.99 -2.65 14.40
C THR A 99 42.21 -1.82 13.99
N GLY A 100 42.15 -0.49 14.05
CA GLY A 100 43.26 0.41 13.71
C GLY A 100 43.60 0.44 12.22
N LYS A 101 42.75 -0.11 11.35
CA LYS A 101 42.89 -0.01 9.89
C LYS A 101 42.58 1.40 9.36
N ILE A 102 41.82 2.18 10.13
CA ILE A 102 41.52 3.59 9.88
C ILE A 102 41.89 4.38 11.13
N ASP A 103 42.74 5.41 10.99
CA ASP A 103 43.07 6.32 12.09
C ASP A 103 42.03 7.45 12.17
N VAL A 104 41.38 7.57 13.32
CA VAL A 104 40.29 8.52 13.60
C VAL A 104 40.66 9.51 14.70
N ARG A 105 41.91 9.54 15.16
CA ARG A 105 42.36 10.38 16.28
C ARG A 105 42.25 11.89 16.05
N ASP A 106 42.40 12.33 14.80
CA ASP A 106 42.29 13.74 14.40
C ASP A 106 41.04 14.03 13.55
N TRP A 107 40.05 13.11 13.53
CA TRP A 107 38.88 13.26 12.69
C TRP A 107 37.89 14.28 13.28
N GLN A 108 37.62 15.36 12.52
CA GLN A 108 36.54 16.30 12.80
C GLN A 108 35.38 16.06 11.83
N ALA A 109 34.16 15.95 12.37
CA ALA A 109 32.96 15.89 11.55
C ALA A 109 32.75 17.24 10.84
N ALA A 110 32.45 17.22 9.54
CA ALA A 110 32.03 18.41 8.82
C ALA A 110 30.71 18.92 9.44
N ALA A 111 30.69 20.20 9.80
CA ALA A 111 29.55 20.89 10.44
C ALA A 111 28.32 20.97 9.51
#